data_AF-A0A4Y9LT24-F1
#
_entry.id   AF-A0A4Y9LT24-F1
#
_cell.length_a   1.000
_cell.length_b   1.000
_cell.length_c   1.000
_cell.angle_alpha   90.00
_cell.angle_beta   90.00
_cell.angle_gamma   90.00
#
_symmetry.space_group_name_H-M   'P 1'
#
loop_
_entity.id
_entity.type
_entity.pdbx_description
1 polymer ?
#
loop_
_entity_poly.entity_id
_entity_poly.type
_entity_poly.pdbx_seq_one_letter_code
_entity_poly.pdbx_strand_id
1 'polypeptide(L)'
;MPDRDSVPAADLPARTVRRVGDWAVGNRGPGPDGEDRYFAVSRTCRHQLADLSEGTVDADGCLVCPWHQSRYDVRTGEMVEGPRGFLGYHGPTPGYTQLVRLLGSIARLRVRRATRQGDQVTLE
;
A
#
# COMPACT_ATOMS: atom_id res chain seq x y z
N MET A 1 -3.00 11.97 23.33
CA MET A 1 -2.21 11.72 22.11
C MET A 1 -3.22 11.48 21.01
N PRO A 2 -3.16 12.16 19.84
CA PRO A 2 -4.14 11.91 18.79
C PRO A 2 -4.14 10.42 18.45
N ASP A 3 -5.33 9.84 18.26
CA ASP A 3 -5.48 8.41 17.99
C ASP A 3 -4.56 8.01 16.84
N ARG A 4 -3.50 7.26 17.16
CA ARG A 4 -2.48 6.83 16.19
C ARG A 4 -2.97 5.76 15.23
N ASP A 5 -4.22 5.35 15.40
CA ASP A 5 -4.86 4.22 14.73
C ASP A 5 -6.14 4.64 13.98
N SER A 6 -6.37 5.92 13.73
CA SER A 6 -7.51 6.38 12.93
C SER A 6 -7.17 7.51 11.96
N VAL A 7 -7.99 7.65 10.92
CA VAL A 7 -7.90 8.71 9.91
C VAL A 7 -9.31 9.05 9.39
N PRO A 8 -9.63 10.33 9.12
CA PRO A 8 -10.89 10.70 8.51
C PRO A 8 -11.10 9.99 7.18
N ALA A 9 -12.28 9.41 6.96
CA ALA A 9 -12.62 8.75 5.70
C ALA A 9 -12.58 9.73 4.51
N ALA A 10 -12.88 11.02 4.76
CA ALA A 10 -12.78 12.08 3.76
C ALA A 10 -11.34 12.30 3.24
N ASP A 11 -10.33 11.97 4.04
CA ASP A 11 -8.91 12.06 3.64
C ASP A 11 -8.47 10.85 2.80
N LEU A 12 -9.33 9.82 2.71
CA LEU A 12 -9.15 8.61 1.93
C LEU A 12 -10.20 8.44 0.82
N PRO A 13 -10.29 9.36 -0.17
CA PRO A 13 -11.05 9.08 -1.39
C PRO A 13 -10.60 7.78 -2.06
N ALA A 14 -11.45 7.21 -2.91
CA ALA A 14 -11.13 6.01 -3.67
C ALA A 14 -9.77 6.15 -4.38
N ARG A 15 -8.95 5.10 -4.25
CA ARG A 15 -7.60 4.94 -4.81
C ARG A 15 -6.50 5.80 -4.20
N THR A 16 -6.74 6.38 -3.03
CA THR A 16 -5.74 7.15 -2.28
C THR A 16 -5.16 6.36 -1.11
N VAL A 17 -4.01 6.84 -0.62
CA VAL A 17 -3.29 6.30 0.54
C VAL A 17 -2.87 7.47 1.43
N ARG A 18 -2.87 7.26 2.75
CA ARG A 18 -2.43 8.22 3.76
C ARG A 18 -1.58 7.55 4.82
N ARG A 19 -0.74 8.34 5.48
CA ARG A 19 0.06 7.92 6.62
C ARG A 19 -0.79 7.91 7.88
N VAL A 20 -0.79 6.80 8.61
CA VAL A 20 -1.31 6.70 9.97
C VAL A 20 -0.28 5.95 10.81
N GLY A 21 0.56 6.71 11.53
CA GLY A 21 1.72 6.15 12.24
C GLY A 21 2.66 5.38 11.30
N ASP A 22 2.84 4.09 11.58
CA ASP A 22 3.68 3.16 10.80
C ASP A 22 2.94 2.49 9.63
N TRP A 23 1.67 2.86 9.42
CA TRP A 23 0.80 2.26 8.44
C TRP A 23 0.57 3.18 7.23
N ALA A 24 0.54 2.56 6.06
CA ALA A 24 -0.04 3.11 4.85
C ALA A 24 -1.49 2.62 4.81
N VAL A 25 -2.43 3.54 5.05
CA VAL A 25 -3.87 3.26 5.05
C VAL A 25 -4.44 3.75 3.73
N GLY A 26 -5.19 2.92 3.02
CA GLY A 26 -5.71 3.29 1.72
C GLY A 26 -7.13 2.81 1.48
N ASN A 27 -7.75 3.38 0.46
CA ASN A 27 -9.09 3.04 0.00
C ASN A 27 -8.99 2.45 -1.41
N ARG A 28 -9.43 1.19 -1.60
CA ARG A 28 -9.46 0.55 -2.93
C ARG A 28 -10.67 0.96 -3.78
N GLY A 29 -11.57 1.77 -3.23
CA GLY A 29 -12.86 2.10 -3.81
C GLY A 29 -13.92 1.01 -3.54
N PRO A 30 -15.09 1.15 -4.18
CA PRO A 30 -16.27 0.37 -3.85
C PRO A 30 -16.11 -1.11 -4.17
N GLY A 31 -16.65 -1.94 -3.29
CA GLY A 31 -16.81 -3.37 -3.46
C GLY A 31 -18.06 -3.76 -4.26
N PRO A 32 -18.30 -5.07 -4.46
CA PRO A 32 -19.51 -5.57 -5.09
C PRO A 32 -20.80 -5.20 -4.31
N ASP A 33 -20.65 -4.99 -3.01
CA ASP A 33 -21.66 -4.50 -2.07
C ASP A 33 -21.87 -2.97 -2.13
N GLY A 34 -21.09 -2.25 -2.94
CA GLY A 34 -21.17 -0.80 -3.10
C GLY A 34 -20.38 -0.01 -2.05
N GLU A 35 -19.87 -0.67 -1.02
CA GLU A 35 -19.13 -0.04 0.08
C GLU A 35 -17.62 0.02 -0.21
N ASP A 36 -16.98 1.11 0.22
CA ASP A 36 -15.54 1.30 0.04
C ASP A 36 -14.72 0.28 0.84
N ARG A 37 -13.69 -0.27 0.21
CA ARG A 37 -12.81 -1.28 0.83
C ARG A 37 -11.49 -0.66 1.26
N TYR A 38 -11.37 -0.44 2.56
CA TYR A 38 -10.16 0.09 3.18
C TYR A 38 -9.13 -1.01 3.47
N PHE A 39 -7.87 -0.61 3.58
CA PHE A 39 -6.77 -1.49 4.00
C PHE A 39 -5.74 -0.72 4.81
N ALA A 40 -4.92 -1.44 5.58
CA ALA A 40 -3.72 -0.91 6.19
C ALA A 40 -2.57 -1.90 6.08
N VAL A 41 -1.44 -1.42 5.58
CA VAL A 41 -0.20 -2.21 5.48
C VAL A 41 0.98 -1.44 6.05
N SER A 42 2.04 -2.13 6.48
CA SER A 42 3.27 -1.46 6.90
C SER A 42 3.80 -0.58 5.77
N ARG A 43 4.15 0.66 6.08
CA ARG A 43 4.43 1.69 5.06
C ARG A 43 5.78 1.59 4.37
N THR A 44 6.71 0.76 4.84
CA THR A 44 8.08 0.73 4.29
C THR A 44 8.18 -0.25 3.12
N CYS A 45 8.48 0.27 1.94
CA CYS A 45 8.70 -0.53 0.74
C CYS A 45 9.86 -1.53 0.92
N ARG A 46 9.67 -2.76 0.47
CA ARG A 46 10.67 -3.85 0.56
C ARG A 46 11.80 -3.76 -0.44
N HIS A 47 11.75 -2.76 -1.32
CA HIS A 47 12.81 -2.50 -2.31
C HIS A 47 13.88 -1.55 -1.77
N GLN A 48 13.55 -0.27 -1.63
CA GLN A 48 14.48 0.78 -1.20
C GLN A 48 13.87 1.66 -0.10
N LEU A 49 13.00 1.07 0.72
CA LEU A 49 12.46 1.69 1.93
C LEU A 49 11.61 2.96 1.70
N ALA A 50 11.22 3.21 0.45
CA ALA A 50 10.25 4.24 0.09
C ALA A 50 9.02 4.18 0.99
N ASP A 51 8.49 5.34 1.34
CA ASP A 51 7.28 5.42 2.12
C ASP A 51 6.05 5.21 1.24
N LEU A 52 5.43 4.05 1.38
CA LEU A 52 4.27 3.62 0.61
C LEU A 52 3.01 4.44 0.92
N SER A 53 3.00 5.25 1.98
CA SER A 53 1.88 6.14 2.27
C SER A 53 1.76 7.29 1.26
N GLU A 54 2.82 7.57 0.50
CA GLU A 54 2.81 8.49 -0.64
C GLU A 54 2.55 7.79 -1.98
N GLY A 55 2.23 6.50 -1.93
CA GLY A 55 1.84 5.72 -3.09
C GLY A 55 0.39 5.94 -3.51
N THR A 56 -0.04 5.13 -4.48
CA THR A 56 -1.41 5.13 -4.99
C THR A 56 -1.96 3.71 -5.04
N VAL A 57 -3.27 3.57 -5.26
CA VAL A 57 -3.89 2.27 -5.53
C VAL A 57 -4.24 2.18 -7.01
N ASP A 58 -3.83 1.11 -7.66
CA ASP A 58 -4.15 0.89 -9.08
C ASP A 58 -5.56 0.32 -9.30
N ALA A 59 -5.90 0.07 -10.57
CA ALA A 59 -7.21 -0.45 -10.97
C ALA A 59 -7.49 -1.86 -10.42
N ASP A 60 -6.46 -2.65 -10.13
CA ASP A 60 -6.58 -4.00 -9.58
C ASP A 60 -6.67 -3.97 -8.03
N GLY A 61 -6.61 -2.78 -7.43
CA GLY A 61 -6.64 -2.61 -5.99
C GLY A 61 -5.30 -2.90 -5.29
N CYS A 62 -4.19 -2.90 -6.03
CA CYS A 62 -2.86 -3.06 -5.47
C CYS A 62 -2.26 -1.71 -5.07
N LEU A 63 -1.47 -1.71 -4.00
CA LEU A 63 -0.70 -0.54 -3.57
C LEU A 63 0.56 -0.41 -4.42
N VAL A 64 0.75 0.76 -5.02
CA VAL A 64 1.85 1.08 -5.93
C VAL A 64 2.86 1.98 -5.24
N CYS A 65 4.11 1.53 -5.17
CA CYS A 65 5.22 2.28 -4.62
C CYS A 65 5.51 3.54 -5.45
N PRO A 66 5.65 4.74 -4.83
CA PRO A 66 5.82 5.98 -5.58
C PRO A 66 7.15 6.07 -6.33
N TRP A 67 8.20 5.36 -5.89
CA TRP A 67 9.53 5.48 -6.49
C TRP A 67 9.69 4.63 -7.75
N HIS A 68 9.53 3.32 -7.63
CA HIS A 68 9.82 2.37 -8.72
C HIS A 68 8.63 1.48 -9.04
N GLN A 69 7.42 1.85 -8.65
CA GLN A 69 6.19 1.21 -9.09
C GLN A 69 6.07 -0.30 -8.75
N SER A 70 6.79 -0.78 -7.73
CA SER A 70 6.52 -2.10 -7.16
C SER A 70 5.08 -2.15 -6.66
N ARG A 71 4.38 -3.24 -6.96
CA ARG A 71 2.97 -3.43 -6.60
C ARG A 71 2.82 -4.45 -5.50
N TYR A 72 1.95 -4.14 -4.54
CA TYR A 72 1.66 -5.01 -3.40
C TYR A 72 0.18 -5.36 -3.34
N ASP A 73 -0.13 -6.63 -3.13
CA ASP A 73 -1.47 -7.04 -2.73
C ASP A 73 -1.68 -6.64 -1.28
N VAL A 74 -2.57 -5.67 -1.04
CA VAL A 74 -2.82 -5.10 0.28
C VAL A 74 -3.54 -6.05 1.24
N ARG A 75 -4.11 -7.15 0.72
CA ARG A 75 -4.79 -8.17 1.53
C ARG A 75 -3.79 -9.13 2.18
N THR A 76 -2.68 -9.40 1.51
CA THR A 76 -1.66 -10.37 1.94
C THR A 76 -0.33 -9.73 2.31
N GLY A 77 -0.11 -8.49 1.88
CA GLY A 77 1.16 -7.76 2.00
C GLY A 77 2.24 -8.22 1.01
N GLU A 78 1.92 -9.14 0.09
CA GLU A 78 2.87 -9.68 -0.88
C GLU A 78 3.19 -8.68 -1.99
N MET A 79 4.47 -8.61 -2.37
CA MET A 79 4.87 -7.93 -3.61
C MET A 79 4.50 -8.81 -4.82
N VAL A 80 3.49 -8.38 -5.59
CA VAL A 80 3.01 -9.09 -6.78
C VAL A 80 3.75 -8.69 -8.04
N GLU A 81 4.28 -7.47 -8.09
CA GLU A 81 5.12 -6.95 -9.18
C GLU A 81 6.35 -6.24 -8.61
N GLY A 82 7.53 -6.60 -9.12
CA GLY A 82 8.81 -6.01 -8.70
C GLY A 82 8.99 -4.57 -9.20
N PRO A 83 10.09 -3.89 -8.81
CA PRO A 83 10.35 -2.52 -9.21
C PRO A 83 10.68 -2.38 -10.70
N ARG A 84 10.27 -1.25 -11.28
CA ARG A 84 10.63 -0.76 -12.62
C ARG A 84 11.77 0.27 -12.53
N GLY A 85 12.87 -0.11 -11.90
CA GLY A 85 14.04 0.76 -11.72
C GLY A 85 14.83 0.49 -10.44
N PHE A 86 15.96 1.19 -10.29
CA PHE A 86 16.86 1.09 -9.14
C PHE A 86 17.77 2.34 -9.07
N LEU A 87 18.03 2.88 -7.87
CA LEU A 87 18.94 4.02 -7.64
C LEU A 87 18.92 5.13 -8.72
N GLY A 88 17.77 5.79 -8.91
CA GLY A 88 17.62 6.89 -9.87
C GLY A 88 17.52 6.47 -11.34
N TYR A 89 17.72 5.19 -11.66
CA TYR A 89 17.43 4.63 -12.97
C TYR A 89 15.97 4.18 -13.06
N HIS A 90 15.23 4.72 -14.04
CA HIS A 90 13.85 4.35 -14.36
C HIS A 90 13.82 3.61 -15.70
N GLY A 91 13.83 2.29 -15.66
CA GLY A 91 13.86 1.45 -16.85
C GLY A 91 13.83 -0.04 -16.52
N PRO A 92 13.78 -0.92 -17.53
CA PRO A 92 13.77 -2.36 -17.31
C PRO A 92 15.07 -2.81 -16.65
N THR A 93 14.96 -3.58 -15.57
CA THR A 93 16.09 -4.24 -14.89
C THR A 93 15.83 -5.75 -14.76
N PRO A 94 15.85 -6.49 -15.89
CA PRO A 94 15.56 -7.92 -15.90
C PRO A 94 16.48 -8.68 -14.94
N GLY A 95 15.96 -9.70 -14.26
CA GLY A 95 16.69 -10.43 -13.20
C GLY A 95 16.61 -9.73 -11.84
N TYR A 96 17.03 -8.46 -11.74
CA TYR A 96 16.94 -7.69 -10.50
C TYR A 96 15.49 -7.50 -10.03
N THR A 97 14.59 -7.10 -10.93
CA THR A 97 13.16 -7.01 -10.63
C THR A 97 12.60 -8.32 -10.06
N GLN A 98 13.02 -9.46 -10.61
CA GLN A 98 12.53 -10.78 -10.20
C GLN A 98 13.08 -11.19 -8.83
N LEU A 99 14.36 -10.91 -8.56
CA LEU A 99 14.98 -11.12 -7.26
C LEU A 99 14.28 -10.28 -6.18
N VAL A 100 14.06 -8.99 -6.43
CA VAL A 100 13.37 -8.11 -5.47
C VAL A 100 11.94 -8.56 -5.25
N ARG A 101 11.23 -8.99 -6.31
CA ARG A 101 9.88 -9.57 -6.18
C ARG A 101 9.87 -10.81 -5.29
N LEU A 102 10.83 -11.72 -5.47
CA LEU A 102 10.95 -12.93 -4.65
C LEU A 102 11.24 -12.58 -3.18
N LEU A 103 12.15 -11.65 -2.93
CA LEU A 103 12.42 -11.19 -1.56
C LEU A 103 11.21 -10.50 -0.96
N GLY A 104 10.49 -9.67 -1.72
CA GLY A 104 9.29 -8.97 -1.27
C GLY A 104 8.06 -9.87 -1.05
N SER A 105 7.98 -11.03 -1.71
CA SER A 105 6.93 -12.02 -1.46
C SER A 105 7.20 -12.86 -0.20
N ILE A 106 8.47 -12.99 0.20
CA ILE A 106 8.88 -13.63 1.47
C ILE A 106 8.80 -12.62 2.63
N ALA A 107 9.42 -11.44 2.46
CA ALA A 107 9.43 -10.35 3.43
C ALA A 107 8.20 -9.45 3.25
N ARG A 108 7.01 -10.02 3.39
CA ARG A 108 5.72 -9.33 3.14
C ARG A 108 5.56 -8.09 3.99
N LEU A 109 4.74 -7.15 3.51
CA LEU A 109 4.25 -6.09 4.36
C LEU A 109 3.39 -6.70 5.48
N ARG A 110 3.46 -6.10 6.68
CA ARG A 110 2.48 -6.42 7.72
C ARG A 110 1.12 -5.91 7.26
N VAL A 111 0.06 -6.63 7.55
CA VAL A 111 -1.32 -6.25 7.23
C VAL A 111 -2.07 -6.04 8.55
N ARG A 112 -2.88 -4.99 8.61
CA ARG A 112 -3.79 -4.69 9.73
C ARG A 112 -5.19 -4.44 9.18
N ARG A 113 -6.22 -4.74 9.97
CA ARG A 113 -7.59 -4.48 9.56
C ARG A 113 -7.82 -2.97 9.55
N ALA A 114 -8.50 -2.49 8.52
CA ALA A 114 -8.96 -1.11 8.44
C ALA A 114 -10.47 -1.14 8.19
N THR A 115 -11.25 -0.50 9.05
CA THR A 115 -12.71 -0.51 8.96
C THR A 115 -13.25 0.89 9.11
N ARG A 116 -14.25 1.23 8.28
CA ARG A 116 -14.94 2.52 8.38
C ARG A 116 -15.98 2.45 9.49
N GLN A 117 -15.88 3.36 10.46
CA GLN A 117 -16.87 3.58 11.51
C GLN A 117 -17.33 5.04 11.42
N GLY A 118 -18.50 5.26 10.81
CA GLY A 118 -19.01 6.62 10.59
C GLY A 118 -18.11 7.42 9.64
N ASP A 119 -17.54 8.53 10.13
CA ASP A 119 -16.66 9.42 9.39
C ASP A 119 -15.17 9.07 9.52
N GLN A 120 -14.82 8.04 10.31
CA GLN A 120 -13.44 7.62 10.55
C GLN A 120 -13.16 6.25 9.94
N VAL A 121 -11.90 6.02 9.57
CA VAL A 121 -11.35 4.69 9.29
C VAL A 121 -10.43 4.34 10.46
N THR A 122 -10.74 3.24 11.15
CA THR A 122 -9.99 2.76 12.33
C THR A 122 -9.16 1.54 11.98
N LEU A 123 -8.00 1.42 12.63
CA LEU A 123 -7.06 0.32 12.48
C LEU A 123 -7.19 -0.66 13.65
N GLU A 124 -7.51 -1.92 13.34
CA GLU A 124 -7.66 -3.01 14.31
C GLU A 124 -6.56 -4.06 14.13
#